data_AF-A0A2V6F979-F1
#
_entry.id   AF-A0A2V6F979-F1
#
_cell.length_a   1.000
_cell.length_b   1.000
_cell.length_c   1.000
_cell.angle_alpha   90.00
_cell.angle_beta   90.00
_cell.angle_gamma   90.00
#
_symmetry.space_group_name_H-M   'P 1'
#
loop_
_entity.id
_entity.type
_entity.pdbx_description
1 polymer ?
#
loop_
_entity_poly.entity_id
_entity_poly.type
_entity_poly.pdbx_seq_one_letter_code
_entity_poly.pdbx_strand_id
1 'polypeptide(L)'
;MELEILQIMKQAAGTKFSYKEIGKLLDRDAYRENAHWARPILEKLAFERHIWKDEAFYVYPTEQQRSEHRRKEGKVKASGEK
;
A
#
# COMPACT_ATOMS: atom_id res chain seq x y z
N MET A 1 -13.91 5.18 2.82
CA MET A 1 -12.57 5.74 2.53
C MET A 1 -11.45 4.70 2.65
N GLU A 2 -10.91 4.39 3.84
CA GLU A 2 -9.74 3.48 4.00
C GLU A 2 -9.96 2.07 3.40
N LEU A 3 -11.08 1.44 3.75
CA LEU A 3 -11.43 0.10 3.27
C LEU A 3 -11.62 0.06 1.74
N GLU A 4 -12.19 1.12 1.15
CA GLU A 4 -12.41 1.18 -0.29
C GLU A 4 -11.09 1.32 -1.05
N ILE A 5 -10.17 2.16 -0.55
CA ILE A 5 -8.81 2.25 -1.10
C ILE A 5 -8.15 0.88 -1.09
N LEU A 6 -8.24 0.15 0.03
CA LEU A 6 -7.68 -1.20 0.13
C LEU A 6 -8.35 -2.17 -0.84
N GLN A 7 -9.67 -2.11 -1.03
CA GLN A 7 -10.37 -2.99 -1.98
C GLN A 7 -9.92 -2.73 -3.42
N ILE A 8 -9.83 -1.47 -3.85
CA ILE A 8 -9.36 -1.10 -5.19
C ILE A 8 -7.93 -1.59 -5.40
N MET A 9 -7.04 -1.29 -4.45
CA MET A 9 -5.65 -1.70 -4.57
C MET A 9 -5.48 -3.22 -4.52
N LYS A 10 -6.32 -3.94 -3.76
CA LYS A 10 -6.33 -5.41 -3.71
C LYS A 10 -6.78 -6.02 -5.04
N GLN A 11 -7.76 -5.42 -5.72
CA GLN A 11 -8.18 -5.87 -7.06
C GLN A 11 -7.05 -5.69 -8.10
N ALA A 12 -6.23 -4.66 -7.92
CA ALA A 12 -5.05 -4.38 -8.74
C ALA A 12 -3.74 -4.74 -8.02
N ALA A 13 -3.70 -5.85 -7.27
CA ALA A 13 -2.54 -6.24 -6.46
C ALA A 13 -1.25 -6.31 -7.31
N GLY A 14 -0.15 -5.77 -6.76
CA GLY A 14 1.13 -5.64 -7.46
C GLY A 14 1.26 -4.38 -8.33
N THR A 15 0.18 -3.64 -8.55
CA THR A 15 0.21 -2.36 -9.30
C THR A 15 0.64 -1.21 -8.39
N LYS A 16 1.54 -0.37 -8.89
CA LYS A 16 1.98 0.85 -8.19
C LYS A 16 0.97 1.97 -8.45
N PHE A 17 0.48 2.61 -7.38
CA PHE A 17 -0.38 3.78 -7.47
C PHE A 17 0.24 4.95 -6.74
N SER A 18 0.19 6.14 -7.34
CA SER A 18 0.44 7.38 -6.63
C SER A 18 -0.78 7.81 -5.82
N TYR A 19 -0.58 8.65 -4.79
CA TYR A 19 -1.70 9.19 -4.00
C TYR A 19 -2.68 10.01 -4.85
N LYS A 20 -2.22 10.62 -5.95
CA LYS A 20 -3.08 11.37 -6.88
C LYS A 20 -3.97 10.45 -7.69
N GLU A 21 -3.44 9.31 -8.13
CA GLU A 21 -4.22 8.31 -8.87
C GLU A 21 -5.32 7.70 -7.99
N ILE A 22 -4.99 7.31 -6.76
CA ILE A 22 -5.99 6.82 -5.80
C ILE A 22 -7.04 7.88 -5.51
N GLY A 23 -6.61 9.14 -5.27
CA GLY A 23 -7.52 10.24 -5.03
C GLY A 23 -8.52 10.42 -6.17
N LYS A 24 -8.02 10.43 -7.41
CA LYS A 24 -8.85 10.59 -8.61
C LYS A 24 -9.78 9.39 -8.90
N LEU A 25 -9.34 8.17 -8.59
CA LEU A 25 -10.11 6.95 -8.80
C LEU A 25 -11.23 6.78 -7.78
N LEU A 26 -10.97 7.14 -6.51
CA LEU A 26 -11.94 6.96 -5.44
C LEU A 26 -13.00 8.07 -5.43
N ASP A 27 -12.54 9.32 -5.43
CA ASP A 27 -13.43 10.46 -5.33
C ASP A 27 -12.86 11.67 -6.08
N ARG A 28 -13.45 11.90 -7.25
CA ARG A 28 -13.03 12.98 -8.15
C ARG A 28 -13.41 14.37 -7.61
N ASP A 29 -14.44 14.47 -6.78
CA ASP A 29 -14.88 15.73 -6.21
C ASP A 29 -13.95 16.13 -5.06
N ALA A 30 -13.73 15.21 -4.11
CA ALA A 30 -12.73 15.41 -3.07
C ALA A 30 -11.32 15.65 -3.64
N TYR A 31 -10.96 15.00 -4.76
CA TYR A 31 -9.70 15.27 -5.46
C TYR A 31 -9.62 16.68 -6.04
N ARG A 32 -10.73 17.22 -6.53
CA ARG A 32 -10.80 18.60 -7.02
C ARG A 32 -10.64 19.61 -5.88
N GLU A 33 -11.22 19.31 -4.71
CA GLU A 33 -11.09 20.16 -3.53
C GLU A 33 -9.69 20.08 -2.90
N ASN A 34 -9.12 18.88 -2.83
CA ASN A 34 -7.79 18.64 -2.27
C ASN A 34 -7.08 17.47 -2.96
N ALA A 35 -6.22 17.76 -3.94
CA ALA A 35 -5.50 16.71 -4.69
C ALA A 35 -4.64 15.77 -3.82
N HIS A 36 -4.37 16.11 -2.56
CA HIS A 36 -3.54 15.36 -1.63
C HIS A 36 -4.35 14.64 -0.54
N TRP A 37 -5.69 14.68 -0.57
CA TRP A 37 -6.54 14.11 0.49
C TRP A 37 -6.26 12.63 0.77
N ALA A 38 -5.93 11.85 -0.26
CA ALA A 38 -5.66 10.42 -0.14
C ALA A 38 -4.28 10.12 0.48
N ARG A 39 -3.36 11.08 0.49
CA ARG A 39 -1.99 10.89 0.99
C ARG A 39 -1.94 10.48 2.47
N PRO A 40 -2.53 11.22 3.43
CA PRO A 40 -2.48 10.82 4.84
C PRO A 40 -3.09 9.44 5.10
N ILE A 41 -4.12 9.06 4.32
CA ILE A 41 -4.77 7.75 4.43
C ILE A 41 -3.82 6.64 3.96
N LEU A 42 -3.17 6.83 2.80
CA LEU A 42 -2.19 5.88 2.27
C LEU A 42 -0.95 5.75 3.15
N GLU A 43 -0.49 6.85 3.76
CA GLU A 43 0.63 6.80 4.71
C GLU A 43 0.27 6.02 5.97
N LYS A 44 -0.96 6.18 6.48
CA LYS A 44 -1.46 5.36 7.59
C LYS A 44 -1.52 3.87 7.22
N LEU A 45 -2.09 3.52 6.07
CA LEU A 45 -2.18 2.13 5.60
C LEU A 45 -0.80 1.49 5.37
N ALA A 46 0.18 2.27 4.89
CA ALA A 46 1.55 1.82 4.73
C ALA A 46 2.22 1.59 6.10
N PHE A 47 1.99 2.49 7.05
CA PHE A 47 2.48 2.37 8.43
C PHE A 47 1.91 1.11 9.12
N GLU A 48 0.63 0.83 8.92
CA GLU A 48 -0.05 -0.37 9.44
C GLU A 48 0.33 -1.66 8.67
N ARG A 49 1.24 -1.58 7.69
CA ARG A 49 1.71 -2.71 6.85
C ARG A 49 0.60 -3.39 6.03
N HIS A 50 -0.51 -2.69 5.78
CA HIS A 50 -1.55 -3.17 4.87
C HIS A 50 -1.09 -3.09 3.42
N ILE A 51 -0.37 -2.03 3.07
CA ILE A 51 0.24 -1.77 1.75
C ILE A 51 1.73 -1.47 1.91
N TRP A 52 2.48 -1.53 0.81
CA TRP A 52 3.88 -1.12 0.78
C TRP A 52 4.00 0.28 0.17
N LYS A 53 4.95 1.06 0.69
CA LYS A 53 5.31 2.37 0.16
C LYS A 53 6.69 2.27 -0.47
N ASP A 54 6.80 2.71 -1.72
CA ASP A 54 8.00 2.71 -2.54
C ASP A 54 8.20 4.13 -3.09
N GLU A 55 9.09 4.88 -2.44
CA GLU A 55 9.33 6.31 -2.71
C GLU A 55 8.05 7.17 -2.69
N ALA A 56 7.44 7.38 -3.85
CA ALA A 56 6.22 8.17 -4.08
C ALA A 56 4.98 7.32 -4.41
N PHE A 57 5.14 5.99 -4.45
CA PHE A 57 4.11 5.05 -4.84
C PHE A 57 3.68 4.15 -3.69
N TYR A 58 2.45 3.66 -3.79
CA TYR A 58 1.84 2.73 -2.87
C TYR A 58 1.39 1.50 -3.64
N VAL A 59 1.66 0.32 -3.11
CA VAL A 59 1.31 -0.95 -3.75
C VAL A 59 0.68 -1.87 -2.73
N TYR A 60 -0.43 -2.49 -3.10
CA TYR A 60 -0.93 -3.62 -2.34
C TYR A 60 -0.16 -4.87 -2.79
N PRO A 61 0.65 -5.48 -1.91
CA PRO A 61 1.48 -6.61 -2.30
C PRO A 61 0.62 -7.82 -2.64
N THR A 62 1.01 -8.54 -3.69
CA THR A 62 0.41 -9.84 -4.04
C THR A 62 0.63 -10.87 -2.93
N GLU A 63 -0.19 -11.91 -2.92
CA GLU A 63 -0.01 -13.02 -1.97
C GLU A 63 1.37 -13.67 -2.09
N GLN A 64 1.91 -13.76 -3.31
CA GLN A 64 3.26 -14.26 -3.55
C GLN A 64 4.32 -13.35 -2.91
N GLN A 65 4.23 -12.03 -3.13
CA GLN A 65 5.15 -11.05 -2.52
C GLN A 65 5.07 -11.05 -0.98
N ARG A 66 3.87 -11.20 -0.39
CA ARG A 66 3.70 -11.35 1.06
C ARG A 66 4.37 -12.62 1.57
N SER A 67 4.23 -13.73 0.84
CA SER A 67 4.82 -15.02 1.20
C SER A 67 6.35 -14.96 1.15
N GLU A 68 6.91 -14.35 0.11
CA GLU A 68 8.36 -14.13 -0.01
C GLU A 68 8.91 -13.19 1.06
N HIS A 69 8.21 -12.09 1.35
CA HIS A 69 8.59 -11.19 2.44
C HIS A 69 8.59 -11.90 3.80
N ARG A 70 7.56 -12.71 4.09
CA ARG A 70 7.50 -13.51 5.32
C ARG A 70 8.63 -14.54 5.39
N ARG A 71 9.02 -15.16 4.27
CA ARG A 71 10.17 -16.06 4.22
C ARG A 71 11.48 -15.31 4.47
N LYS A 72 11.65 -14.11 3.93
CA LYS A 72 12.86 -13.28 4.12
C LYS A 72 12.99 -12.80 5.58
N GLU A 73 11.90 -12.35 6.19
CA GLU A 73 11.84 -11.96 7.61
C GLU A 73 11.98 -13.16 8.57
N GLY A 74 11.45 -14.34 8.20
CA GLY A 74 11.65 -15.56 8.97
C GLY A 74 13.09 -16.08 8.92
N LYS A 75 13.79 -15.86 7.80
CA LYS A 75 15.18 -16.32 7.61
C LYS A 75 16.18 -15.48 8.40
N VAL A 76 15.93 -14.18 8.60
CA VAL A 76 16.80 -13.33 9.44
C VAL A 76 16.74 -13.69 10.92
N LYS A 77 15.65 -14.31 11.42
CA LYS A 77 15.58 -14.79 12.81
C LYS A 77 16.27 -16.14 13.05
N ALA A 78 16.71 -16.85 12.01
CA ALA A 78 17.34 -18.17 12.15
C ALA A 78 18.88 -18.12 12.01
N SER A 79 19.49 -16.93 11.86
CA SER A 79 20.94 -16.79 11.64
C SER A 79 21.70 -16.05 12.74
N GLY A 80 21.07 -15.75 13.87
CA GLY A 80 21.75 -15.56 15.16
C GLY A 80 21.05 -16.51 16.14
N GLU A 81 21.69 -17.46 16.80
CA GLU A 81 22.99 -17.44 17.46
C GLU A 81 23.49 -18.90 17.52
N LYS A 82 24.75 -19.14 17.20
CA LYS A 82 25.49 -20.37 17.50
C LYS A 82 26.37 -20.09 18.71
#